data_AF-A0A0Q9DHW9-F1
#
_entry.id   AF-A0A0Q9DHW9-F1
#
_cell.length_a   1.000
_cell.length_b   1.000
_cell.length_c   1.000
_cell.angle_alpha   90.00
_cell.angle_beta   90.00
_cell.angle_gamma   90.00
#
_symmetry.space_group_name_H-M   'P 1'
#
loop_
_entity.id
_entity.type
_entity.pdbx_description
1 polymer ?
#
loop_
_entity_poly.entity_id
_entity_poly.type
_entity_poly.pdbx_seq_one_letter_code
_entity_poly.pdbx_strand_id
1 'polypeptide(L)'
;MTKNLKTRSFSLVFVAALALGGAAVVPTTAAAQNGDEASLARGAAPDTTPQQRYQTAIREAGGGLKVSLEECRAMGSAERRSCESQARARYQADMATAKAMLRDPSVRPVNVVGGPIRSTETVYEIKK
;
A
#
# COMPACT_ATOMS: atom_id res chain seq x y z
N MET A 1 30.40 -10.47 45.58
CA MET A 1 30.27 -10.30 44.12
C MET A 1 30.02 -8.83 43.81
N THR A 2 30.85 -8.31 42.92
CA THR A 2 31.09 -6.90 42.62
C THR A 2 30.00 -6.27 41.74
N LYS A 3 29.69 -5.01 42.04
CA LYS A 3 28.66 -4.16 41.41
C LYS A 3 29.04 -3.80 39.96
N ASN A 4 28.09 -3.84 39.04
CA ASN A 4 28.20 -3.15 37.74
C ASN A 4 26.80 -2.73 37.25
N LEU A 5 26.33 -1.56 37.70
CA LEU A 5 25.22 -0.85 37.08
C LEU A 5 25.80 0.35 36.35
N LYS A 6 25.98 0.22 35.02
CA LYS A 6 26.53 1.27 34.17
C LYS A 6 25.42 2.26 33.81
N THR A 7 25.20 3.25 34.67
CA THR A 7 24.39 4.43 34.37
C THR A 7 25.09 5.22 33.27
N ARG A 8 24.57 5.17 32.05
CA ARG A 8 24.96 6.11 30.99
C ARG A 8 23.99 7.29 31.01
N SER A 9 24.38 8.28 31.80
CA SER A 9 23.84 9.64 31.75
C SER A 9 24.15 10.24 30.39
N PHE A 10 23.15 10.41 29.54
CA PHE A 10 23.22 11.29 28.38
C PHE A 10 21.88 12.01 28.28
N SER A 11 21.91 13.31 28.57
CA SER A 11 21.06 14.37 28.00
C SER A 11 20.88 15.49 29.01
N LEU A 12 21.90 16.34 29.11
CA LEU A 12 21.76 17.72 29.55
C LEU A 12 22.69 18.55 28.67
N VAL A 13 22.21 18.99 27.51
CA VAL A 13 22.45 20.34 26.97
C VAL A 13 21.28 20.66 26.04
N PHE A 14 20.19 21.14 26.63
CA PHE A 14 19.40 22.19 25.98
C PHE A 14 20.28 23.46 26.03
N VAL A 15 20.43 24.18 24.91
CA VAL A 15 20.44 25.67 24.82
C VAL A 15 21.06 26.10 23.48
N ALA A 16 20.20 26.78 22.70
CA ALA A 16 20.44 27.91 21.81
C ALA A 16 21.45 27.80 20.64
N ALA A 17 20.95 28.04 19.43
CA ALA A 17 21.15 29.35 18.79
C ALA A 17 20.28 29.45 17.52
N LEU A 18 19.26 30.31 17.57
CA LEU A 18 18.78 31.01 16.39
C LEU A 18 19.89 31.99 15.96
N ALA A 19 20.36 31.91 14.72
CA ALA A 19 20.97 33.04 14.03
C ALA A 19 20.70 32.91 12.53
N LEU A 20 19.93 33.88 12.04
CA LEU A 20 19.60 34.08 10.63
C LEU A 20 20.88 34.32 9.81
N GLY A 21 20.96 33.67 8.64
CA GLY A 21 21.89 34.01 7.57
C GLY A 21 21.25 33.63 6.23
N GLY A 22 20.63 34.60 5.58
CA GLY A 22 19.94 34.41 4.29
C GLY A 22 20.89 34.29 3.09
N ALA A 23 20.26 33.99 1.96
CA ALA A 23 20.77 34.07 0.59
C ALA A 23 21.51 32.85 0.02
N ALA A 24 20.75 31.80 -0.30
CA ALA A 24 20.84 31.08 -1.58
C ALA A 24 19.58 30.22 -1.76
N VAL A 25 18.44 30.83 -2.08
CA VAL A 25 17.25 30.11 -2.56
C VAL A 25 17.48 29.75 -4.03
N VAL A 26 18.34 28.76 -4.28
CA VAL A 26 18.32 28.06 -5.57
C VAL A 26 17.09 27.16 -5.53
N PRO A 27 16.14 27.26 -6.46
CA PRO A 27 15.03 26.32 -6.51
C PRO A 27 15.58 24.93 -6.85
N THR A 28 15.85 24.13 -5.81
CA THR A 28 16.12 22.69 -5.91
C THR A 28 14.81 21.92 -6.12
N THR A 29 13.94 22.38 -7.01
CA THR A 29 12.71 21.66 -7.37
C THR A 29 12.96 20.51 -8.34
N ALA A 30 14.17 20.41 -8.92
CA ALA A 30 14.52 19.34 -9.87
C ALA A 30 14.93 18.00 -9.21
N ALA A 31 15.24 17.98 -7.90
CA ALA A 31 15.71 16.75 -7.24
C ALA A 31 14.59 15.91 -6.60
N ALA A 32 13.41 16.50 -6.35
CA ALA A 32 12.27 15.77 -5.77
C ALA A 32 11.61 14.83 -6.80
N GLN A 33 11.55 15.24 -8.07
CA GLN A 33 10.88 14.47 -9.13
C GLN A 33 11.61 13.16 -9.47
N ASN A 34 12.94 13.11 -9.33
CA ASN A 34 13.74 11.92 -9.66
C ASN A 34 13.67 10.82 -8.58
N GLY A 35 13.45 11.19 -7.32
CA GLY A 35 13.33 10.23 -6.21
C GLY A 35 12.00 9.50 -6.21
N ASP A 36 10.93 10.22 -6.57
CA ASP A 36 9.57 9.68 -6.64
C ASP A 36 9.39 8.71 -7.81
N GLU A 37 9.95 9.01 -8.99
CA GLU A 37 9.94 8.09 -10.15
C GLU A 37 10.65 6.76 -9.84
N ALA A 38 11.81 6.80 -9.18
CA ALA A 38 12.52 5.58 -8.77
C ALA A 38 11.76 4.80 -7.67
N SER A 39 11.01 5.49 -6.81
CA SER A 39 10.15 4.86 -5.79
C SER A 39 8.92 4.20 -6.44
N LEU A 40 8.27 4.88 -7.38
CA LEU A 40 7.15 4.36 -8.18
C LEU A 40 7.57 3.17 -9.05
N ALA A 41 8.72 3.26 -9.71
CA ALA A 41 9.28 2.18 -10.53
C ALA A 41 9.59 0.91 -9.73
N ARG A 42 9.91 1.04 -8.43
CA ARG A 42 10.14 -0.09 -7.51
C ARG A 42 8.85 -0.61 -6.87
N GLY A 43 7.85 0.25 -6.68
CA GLY A 43 6.66 -0.04 -5.88
C GLY A 43 5.59 -0.87 -6.58
N ALA A 44 5.56 -0.92 -7.92
CA ALA A 44 4.49 -1.57 -8.66
C ALA A 44 5.02 -2.36 -9.87
N ALA A 45 5.97 -3.27 -9.65
CA ALA A 45 6.32 -4.24 -10.68
C ALA A 45 5.09 -5.14 -10.95
N PRO A 46 4.55 -5.15 -12.18
CA PRO A 46 3.36 -5.95 -12.49
C PRO A 46 3.69 -7.45 -12.47
N ASP A 47 2.74 -8.28 -12.08
CA ASP A 47 2.87 -9.73 -12.19
C ASP A 47 2.93 -10.14 -13.67
N THR A 48 4.10 -10.62 -14.09
CA THR A 48 4.37 -10.96 -15.50
C THR A 48 4.07 -12.42 -15.82
N THR A 49 4.15 -13.31 -14.82
CA THR A 49 3.90 -14.75 -15.01
C THR A 49 2.54 -15.20 -14.45
N PRO A 50 1.92 -16.25 -15.00
CA PRO A 50 0.70 -16.84 -14.42
C PRO A 50 0.88 -17.26 -12.95
N GLN A 51 2.07 -17.76 -12.59
CA GLN A 51 2.40 -18.18 -11.22
C GLN A 51 2.45 -16.99 -10.26
N GLN A 52 3.08 -15.88 -10.65
CA GLN A 52 3.09 -14.65 -9.85
C GLN A 52 1.66 -14.14 -9.61
N ARG A 53 0.85 -14.08 -10.67
CA ARG A 53 -0.56 -13.68 -10.59
C ARG A 53 -1.36 -14.58 -9.66
N TYR A 54 -1.14 -15.89 -9.74
CA TYR A 54 -1.78 -16.85 -8.86
C TYR A 54 -1.41 -16.61 -7.38
N GLN A 55 -0.12 -16.42 -7.09
CA GLN A 55 0.36 -16.14 -5.73
C GLN A 55 -0.20 -14.82 -5.19
N THR A 56 -0.24 -13.78 -6.02
CA THR A 56 -0.85 -12.49 -5.68
C THR A 56 -2.34 -12.65 -5.41
N ALA A 57 -3.09 -13.31 -6.30
CA ALA A 57 -4.53 -13.53 -6.12
C ALA A 57 -4.86 -14.30 -4.84
N ILE A 58 -4.07 -15.32 -4.47
CA ILE A 58 -4.26 -16.03 -3.19
C ILE A 58 -4.00 -15.10 -2.00
N ARG A 59 -2.94 -14.30 -2.05
CA ARG A 59 -2.57 -13.36 -0.98
C ARG A 59 -3.67 -12.32 -0.78
N GLU A 60 -4.19 -11.78 -1.87
CA GLU A 60 -5.30 -10.81 -1.87
C GLU A 60 -6.59 -11.43 -1.35
N ALA A 61 -6.98 -12.61 -1.83
CA ALA A 61 -8.16 -13.33 -1.37
C ALA A 61 -8.07 -13.69 0.12
N GLY A 62 -6.91 -14.14 0.59
CA GLY A 62 -6.67 -14.45 2.00
C GLY A 62 -6.71 -13.20 2.89
N GLY A 63 -6.12 -12.09 2.42
CA GLY A 63 -6.21 -10.79 3.09
C GLY A 63 -7.65 -10.29 3.19
N GLY A 64 -8.40 -10.35 2.09
CA GLY A 64 -9.81 -9.98 2.04
C GLY A 64 -10.70 -10.85 2.93
N LEU A 65 -10.44 -12.17 2.99
CA LEU A 65 -11.12 -13.07 3.92
C LEU A 65 -10.85 -12.67 5.37
N LYS A 66 -9.61 -12.35 5.72
CA LYS A 66 -9.28 -11.92 7.08
C LYS A 66 -10.05 -10.67 7.48
N VAL A 67 -10.02 -9.64 6.64
CA VAL A 67 -10.73 -8.37 6.87
C VAL A 67 -12.23 -8.59 6.96
N SER A 68 -12.82 -9.31 6.01
CA SER A 68 -14.27 -9.59 6.05
C SER A 68 -14.71 -10.39 7.28
N LEU A 69 -13.90 -11.33 7.77
CA LEU A 69 -14.20 -12.03 9.03
C LEU A 69 -14.09 -11.11 10.25
N GLU A 70 -13.16 -10.15 10.26
CA GLU A 70 -13.07 -9.13 11.31
C GLU A 70 -14.31 -8.22 11.29
N GLU A 71 -14.74 -7.78 10.10
CA GLU A 71 -15.97 -7.01 9.91
C GLU A 71 -17.21 -7.79 10.36
N CYS A 72 -17.34 -9.07 9.97
CA CYS A 72 -18.43 -9.92 10.41
C CYS A 72 -18.48 -10.07 11.94
N ARG A 73 -17.32 -10.14 12.60
CA ARG A 73 -17.25 -10.24 14.08
C ARG A 73 -17.68 -8.95 14.77
N ALA A 74 -17.54 -7.80 14.12
CA ALA A 74 -18.03 -6.52 14.62
C ALA A 74 -19.56 -6.37 14.49
N MET A 75 -20.22 -7.24 13.72
CA MET A 75 -21.69 -7.26 13.58
C MET A 75 -22.40 -7.92 14.77
N GLY A 76 -23.71 -7.67 14.88
CA GLY A 76 -24.59 -8.35 15.83
C GLY A 76 -24.63 -9.87 15.63
N SER A 77 -24.89 -10.61 16.71
CA SER A 77 -24.82 -12.08 16.73
C SER A 77 -25.77 -12.78 15.75
N ALA A 78 -26.91 -12.17 15.44
CA ALA A 78 -27.91 -12.70 14.52
C ALA A 78 -27.42 -12.73 13.05
N GLU A 79 -26.65 -11.72 12.64
CA GLU A 79 -26.21 -11.54 11.24
C GLU A 79 -24.78 -12.07 11.01
N ARG A 80 -23.99 -12.19 12.08
CA ARG A 80 -22.59 -12.63 12.00
C ARG A 80 -22.41 -13.95 11.25
N ARG A 81 -23.24 -14.97 11.52
CA ARG A 81 -23.09 -16.28 10.88
C ARG A 81 -23.32 -16.24 9.38
N SER A 82 -24.33 -15.50 8.93
CA SER A 82 -24.60 -15.36 7.49
C SER A 82 -23.51 -14.52 6.82
N CYS A 83 -22.99 -13.50 7.49
CA CYS A 83 -21.84 -12.72 7.02
C CYS A 83 -20.59 -13.62 6.86
N GLU A 84 -20.21 -14.39 7.88
CA GLU A 84 -19.04 -15.27 7.82
C GLU A 84 -19.17 -16.35 6.73
N SER A 85 -20.39 -16.89 6.54
CA SER A 85 -20.66 -17.85 5.48
C SER A 85 -20.47 -17.23 4.09
N GLN A 86 -20.99 -16.02 3.87
CA GLN A 86 -20.82 -15.29 2.61
C GLN A 86 -19.36 -14.93 2.35
N ALA A 87 -18.63 -14.47 3.37
CA ALA A 87 -17.20 -14.19 3.27
C ALA A 87 -16.39 -15.43 2.84
N ARG A 88 -16.67 -16.59 3.45
CA ARG A 88 -16.04 -17.87 3.08
C ARG A 88 -16.43 -18.34 1.68
N ALA A 89 -17.68 -18.13 1.28
CA ALA A 89 -18.15 -18.49 -0.07
C ALA A 89 -17.44 -17.64 -1.13
N ARG A 90 -17.28 -16.33 -0.86
CA ARG A 90 -16.54 -15.42 -1.75
C ARG A 90 -15.07 -15.79 -1.86
N TYR A 91 -14.42 -16.06 -0.73
CA TYR A 91 -13.05 -16.58 -0.74
C TYR A 91 -12.88 -17.85 -1.59
N GLN A 92 -13.82 -18.79 -1.50
CA GLN A 92 -13.77 -20.01 -2.32
C GLN A 92 -13.90 -19.71 -3.81
N ALA A 93 -14.78 -18.78 -4.19
CA ALA A 93 -14.92 -18.31 -5.57
C ALA A 93 -13.64 -17.61 -6.07
N ASP A 94 -13.00 -16.79 -5.24
CA ASP A 94 -11.75 -16.12 -5.56
C ASP A 94 -10.61 -17.15 -5.76
N MET A 95 -10.55 -18.18 -4.91
CA MET A 95 -9.58 -19.26 -5.04
C MET A 95 -9.82 -20.12 -6.29
N ALA A 96 -11.07 -20.36 -6.68
CA ALA A 96 -11.40 -21.05 -7.92
C ALA A 96 -10.95 -20.23 -9.14
N THR A 97 -11.19 -18.92 -9.11
CA THR A 97 -10.76 -17.98 -10.15
C THR A 97 -9.24 -17.95 -10.25
N ALA A 98 -8.53 -17.84 -9.12
CA ALA A 98 -7.06 -17.87 -9.09
C ALA A 98 -6.51 -19.17 -9.72
N LYS A 99 -7.09 -20.32 -9.39
CA LYS A 99 -6.71 -21.61 -9.99
C LYS A 99 -7.00 -21.67 -11.49
N ALA A 100 -8.11 -21.08 -11.94
CA ALA A 100 -8.43 -21.00 -13.35
C ALA A 100 -7.39 -20.16 -14.10
N MET A 101 -6.98 -19.00 -13.56
CA MET A 101 -5.93 -18.14 -14.12
C MET A 101 -4.57 -18.83 -14.23
N LEU A 102 -4.27 -19.79 -13.35
CA LEU A 102 -3.04 -20.59 -13.41
C LEU A 102 -3.06 -21.58 -14.60
N ARG A 103 -4.24 -22.11 -14.92
CA ARG A 103 -4.43 -23.08 -16.03
C ARG A 103 -4.60 -22.39 -17.37
N ASP A 104 -5.33 -21.29 -17.38
CA ASP A 104 -5.65 -20.52 -18.56
C ASP A 104 -5.47 -19.02 -18.26
N PRO A 105 -4.37 -18.41 -18.74
CA PRO A 105 -4.10 -16.98 -18.55
C PRO A 105 -5.12 -16.04 -19.22
N SER A 106 -5.98 -16.53 -20.11
CA SER A 106 -7.01 -15.72 -20.79
C SER A 106 -8.26 -15.46 -19.93
N VAL A 107 -8.43 -16.22 -18.84
CA VAL A 107 -9.54 -16.08 -17.87
C VAL A 107 -9.41 -14.79 -17.03
N ARG A 108 -8.34 -14.02 -17.21
CA ARG A 108 -8.16 -12.73 -16.54
C ARG A 108 -9.29 -11.76 -16.91
N PRO A 109 -9.76 -10.91 -15.97
CA PRO A 109 -10.67 -9.82 -16.30
C PRO A 109 -10.06 -8.96 -17.40
N VAL A 110 -10.68 -8.95 -18.58
CA VAL A 110 -10.07 -8.43 -19.82
C VAL A 110 -10.07 -6.90 -19.91
N ASN A 111 -10.45 -6.18 -18.85
CA ASN A 111 -10.70 -4.75 -18.95
C ASN A 111 -9.91 -3.94 -17.90
N VAL A 112 -8.67 -3.62 -18.26
CA VAL A 112 -7.91 -2.49 -17.70
C VAL A 112 -7.34 -1.66 -18.85
N VAL A 113 -8.13 -1.42 -19.89
CA VAL A 113 -7.86 -0.28 -20.76
C VAL A 113 -8.52 0.90 -20.08
N GLY A 114 -7.78 1.56 -19.20
CA GLY A 114 -8.16 2.91 -18.78
C GLY A 114 -8.38 3.71 -20.06
N GLY A 115 -9.60 4.20 -20.27
CA GLY A 115 -9.90 5.04 -21.42
C GLY A 115 -8.87 6.17 -21.53
N PRO A 116 -8.67 6.74 -22.74
CA PRO A 116 -7.63 7.75 -22.94
C PRO A 116 -7.70 8.83 -21.86
N ILE A 117 -6.62 8.96 -21.06
CA ILE A 117 -6.49 9.97 -20.02
C ILE A 117 -6.62 11.32 -20.74
N ARG A 118 -7.77 12.00 -20.57
CA ARG A 118 -8.07 13.23 -21.33
C ARG A 118 -7.23 14.44 -20.89
N SER A 119 -6.56 14.38 -19.73
CA SER A 119 -5.53 15.32 -19.29
C SER A 119 -4.94 14.85 -17.96
N THR A 120 -3.63 15.02 -17.75
CA THR A 120 -2.94 14.92 -16.45
C THR A 120 -2.55 16.29 -15.90
N GLU A 121 -3.04 17.37 -16.49
CA GLU A 121 -2.66 18.73 -16.13
C GLU A 121 -3.58 19.26 -15.03
N THR A 122 -3.04 19.40 -13.81
CA THR A 122 -3.70 20.15 -12.74
C THR A 122 -3.39 21.63 -12.93
N VAL A 123 -4.30 22.35 -13.58
CA VAL A 123 -4.23 23.82 -13.69
C VAL A 123 -4.56 24.41 -12.32
N TYR A 124 -3.58 24.97 -11.62
CA TYR A 124 -3.80 25.76 -10.42
C TYR A 124 -3.97 27.22 -10.80
N GLU A 125 -5.18 27.76 -10.68
CA GLU A 125 -5.40 29.21 -10.79
C GLU A 125 -4.88 29.91 -9.53
N ILE A 126 -3.75 30.61 -9.65
CA ILE A 126 -3.29 31.53 -8.61
C ILE A 126 -4.14 32.80 -8.72
N LYS A 127 -5.11 32.96 -7.82
CA LYS A 127 -5.83 34.24 -7.68
C LYS A 127 -4.86 35.32 -7.18
N LYS A 128 -4.79 36.42 -7.93
CA LYS A 128 -4.13 37.67 -7.50
C LYS A 128 -4.99 38.43 -6.50
#